data_AF-A0A4S8LVE3-F1
#
_entry.id   AF-A0A4S8LVE3-F1
#
_cell.length_a   1.000
_cell.length_b   1.000
_cell.length_c   1.000
_cell.angle_alpha   90.00
_cell.angle_beta   90.00
_cell.angle_gamma   90.00
#
_symmetry.space_group_name_H-M   'P 1'
#
loop_
_entity.id
_entity.type
_entity.pdbx_description
1 polymer ?
#
loop_
_entity_poly.entity_id
_entity_poly.type
_entity_poly.pdbx_seq_one_letter_code
_entity_poly.pdbx_strand_id
1 'polypeptide(L)'
;IGAFVDDLNVAHDLFRTGIPIWLIRHTRELSTVRIDKLVEAIDESANHLIPLRDAPDFIDTRDESPEHPVVYQGLTHKAECYLAMACYIHGLYSYSIFGSFASSATTSSSSMSQSS
;
A
#
# COMPACT_ATOMS: atom_id res chain seq x y z
N ILE A 1 3.31 21.12 2.10
CA ILE A 1 4.18 21.83 3.08
C ILE A 1 3.85 21.26 4.45
N GLY A 2 4.85 20.80 5.21
CA GLY A 2 4.67 20.19 6.54
C GLY A 2 5.05 21.14 7.68
N ALA A 3 4.87 20.69 8.92
CA ALA A 3 5.18 21.46 10.13
C ALA A 3 6.51 21.04 10.76
N PHE A 4 7.28 22.01 11.25
CA PHE A 4 8.46 21.78 12.08
C PHE A 4 8.10 22.11 13.53
N VAL A 5 8.25 21.15 14.43
CA VAL A 5 7.88 21.31 15.85
C VAL A 5 8.92 20.64 16.72
N ASP A 6 9.20 21.19 17.88
CA ASP A 6 10.08 20.61 18.91
C ASP A 6 9.29 20.00 20.08
N ASP A 7 8.05 20.44 20.27
CA ASP A 7 7.10 19.86 21.22
C ASP A 7 6.44 18.58 20.70
N LEU A 8 6.51 17.52 21.51
CA LEU A 8 6.01 16.19 21.16
C LEU A 8 4.47 16.09 21.18
N ASN A 9 3.81 16.83 22.07
CA ASN A 9 2.35 16.85 22.14
C ASN A 9 1.77 17.57 20.93
N VAL A 10 2.36 18.71 20.55
CA VAL A 10 1.98 19.44 19.34
C VAL A 10 2.23 18.59 18.09
N ALA A 11 3.35 17.86 18.04
CA ALA A 11 3.61 16.89 16.97
C ALA A 11 2.54 15.78 16.92
N HIS A 12 2.10 15.27 18.06
CA HIS A 12 1.06 14.23 18.09
C HIS A 12 -0.25 14.73 17.49
N ASP A 13 -0.69 15.92 17.88
CA ASP A 13 -1.96 16.50 17.42
C ASP A 13 -1.93 16.83 15.92
N LEU A 14 -0.81 17.38 15.45
CA LEU A 14 -0.62 17.65 14.02
C LEU A 14 -0.59 16.34 13.21
N PHE A 15 -0.03 15.26 13.77
CA PHE A 15 0.07 13.98 13.05
C PHE A 15 -1.32 13.36 12.91
N ARG A 16 -2.10 13.40 14.00
CA ARG A 16 -3.50 12.96 14.02
C ARG A 16 -4.38 13.71 13.02
N THR A 17 -4.05 14.96 12.72
CA THR A 17 -4.78 15.79 11.75
C THR A 17 -4.30 15.61 10.30
N GLY A 18 -3.36 14.70 10.06
CA GLY A 18 -2.87 14.36 8.72
C GLY A 18 -1.84 15.32 8.15
N ILE A 19 -1.26 16.19 8.98
CA ILE A 19 -0.22 17.12 8.56
C ILE A 19 1.14 16.42 8.67
N PRO A 20 1.97 16.37 7.61
CA PRO A 20 3.32 15.85 7.69
C PRO A 20 4.19 16.69 8.65
N ILE A 21 4.92 16.03 9.56
CA ILE A 21 5.65 16.70 10.64
C ILE A 21 7.11 16.29 10.69
N TRP A 22 7.96 17.27 10.98
CA TRP A 22 9.38 17.11 11.26
C TRP A 22 9.63 17.52 12.71
N LEU A 23 9.83 16.52 13.59
CA LEU A 23 10.12 16.76 15.01
C LEU A 23 11.60 17.17 15.19
N ILE A 24 11.83 18.41 15.61
CA ILE A 24 13.16 18.96 15.89
C ILE A 24 13.53 18.59 17.33
N ARG A 25 14.59 17.81 17.50
CA ARG A 25 15.12 17.44 18.83
C ARG A 25 16.45 18.13 19.08
N HIS A 26 16.69 18.51 20.33
CA HIS A 26 17.98 19.09 20.72
C HIS A 26 19.08 18.02 20.58
N THR A 27 20.29 18.42 20.19
CA THR A 27 21.41 17.48 19.96
C THR A 27 21.80 16.67 21.20
N ARG A 28 21.46 17.17 22.40
CA ARG A 28 21.63 16.48 23.69
C ARG A 28 20.69 15.27 23.85
N GLU A 29 19.63 15.21 23.07
CA GLU A 29 18.62 14.14 23.08
C GLU A 29 18.85 13.13 21.93
N LEU A 30 19.92 13.28 21.15
CA LEU A 30 20.32 12.30 20.14
C LEU A 30 20.61 10.93 20.74
N SER A 31 21.02 10.85 22.01
CA SER A 31 21.24 9.58 22.70
C SER A 31 19.93 8.83 23.04
N THR A 32 18.81 9.54 23.11
CA THR A 32 17.49 8.95 23.35
C THR A 32 16.80 8.49 22.07
N VAL A 33 17.14 9.06 20.92
CA VAL A 33 16.68 8.59 19.60
C VAL A 33 17.77 7.70 19.03
N ARG A 34 17.66 6.39 19.26
CA ARG A 34 18.65 5.41 18.79
C ARG A 34 18.68 5.32 17.26
N ILE A 35 19.43 6.19 16.60
CA ILE A 35 19.77 6.12 15.16
C ILE A 35 20.89 5.07 14.92
N ASP A 36 21.55 4.61 15.99
CA ASP A 36 22.56 3.56 16.02
C ASP A 36 22.03 2.17 15.65
N LYS A 37 20.71 1.99 15.53
CA LYS A 37 20.15 0.77 14.97
C LYS A 37 20.09 0.92 13.45
N LEU A 38 21.16 0.51 12.77
CA LEU A 38 21.09 0.19 11.35
C LEU A 38 20.04 -0.90 11.18
N VAL A 39 18.87 -0.50 10.69
CA VAL A 39 17.84 -1.45 10.26
C VAL A 39 18.21 -1.82 8.84
N GLU A 40 18.43 -3.12 8.61
CA GLU A 40 18.64 -3.63 7.26
C GLU A 40 17.51 -3.13 6.36
N ALA A 41 17.87 -2.70 5.15
CA ALA A 41 16.87 -2.33 4.17
C ALA A 41 15.88 -3.48 4.04
N ILE A 42 14.59 -3.16 3.98
CA ILE A 42 13.56 -4.15 3.70
C ILE A 42 13.85 -4.65 2.28
N ASP A 43 14.50 -5.80 2.21
CA ASP A 43 14.75 -6.52 0.98
C ASP A 43 13.63 -7.54 0.81
N GLU A 44 13.11 -7.66 -0.41
CA GLU A 44 12.17 -8.71 -0.72
C GLU A 44 12.93 -10.03 -0.58
N SER A 45 12.64 -10.79 0.47
CA SER A 45 13.34 -12.08 0.64
C SER A 45 13.03 -12.95 -0.57
N ALA A 46 13.93 -13.90 -0.88
CA ALA A 46 13.77 -14.83 -2.00
C ALA A 46 12.44 -15.62 -2.01
N ASN A 47 11.65 -15.53 -0.93
CA ASN A 47 10.35 -16.17 -0.78
C ASN A 47 9.16 -15.25 -1.08
N HIS A 48 9.39 -14.01 -1.56
CA HIS A 48 8.37 -12.96 -1.75
C HIS A 48 7.65 -12.63 -0.45
N LEU A 49 8.41 -12.58 0.64
CA LEU A 49 7.89 -12.22 1.96
C LEU A 49 8.66 -11.02 2.47
N ILE A 50 7.92 -9.96 2.78
CA ILE A 50 8.44 -8.75 3.42
C ILE A 50 8.11 -8.83 4.92
N PRO A 51 9.11 -8.87 5.82
CA PRO A 51 8.85 -8.87 7.26
C PRO A 51 8.31 -7.51 7.71
N LEU A 52 7.27 -7.53 8.55
CA LEU A 52 6.80 -6.31 9.19
C LEU A 52 7.75 -5.93 10.34
N ARG A 53 8.11 -4.65 10.40
CA ARG A 53 9.12 -4.15 11.34
C ARG A 53 8.72 -4.32 12.82
N ASP A 54 7.43 -4.17 13.11
CA ASP A 54 6.88 -4.13 14.47
C ASP A 54 5.85 -5.24 14.73
N ALA A 55 5.73 -6.21 13.82
CA ALA A 55 4.81 -7.34 13.94
C ALA A 55 5.52 -8.65 13.55
N PRO A 56 5.13 -9.80 14.13
CA PRO A 56 5.66 -11.10 13.71
C PRO A 56 5.16 -11.54 12.32
N ASP A 57 4.26 -10.76 11.73
CA ASP A 57 3.61 -11.05 10.47
C ASP A 57 4.47 -10.64 9.26
N PHE A 58 4.16 -11.24 8.11
CA PHE A 58 4.85 -11.01 6.85
C PHE A 58 3.83 -10.55 5.80
N ILE A 59 4.25 -9.64 4.92
CA ILE A 59 3.51 -9.30 3.71
C ILE A 59 3.94 -10.27 2.62
N ASP A 60 2.99 -11.04 2.09
CA ASP A 60 3.20 -11.85 0.88
C ASP A 60 3.15 -10.93 -0.34
N THR A 61 4.24 -10.90 -1.12
CA THR A 61 4.41 -10.10 -2.34
C THR A 61 4.31 -10.94 -3.60
N ARG A 62 3.96 -12.22 -3.51
CA ARG A 62 3.70 -13.04 -4.70
C ARG A 62 2.54 -12.45 -5.48
N ASP A 63 2.67 -12.45 -6.80
CA ASP A 63 1.55 -12.14 -7.67
C ASP A 63 0.41 -13.12 -7.38
N GLU A 64 -0.74 -12.58 -6.98
CA GLU A 64 -1.96 -13.35 -6.84
C GLU A 64 -2.40 -13.87 -8.22
N SER A 65 -3.09 -15.02 -8.27
CA SER A 65 -3.69 -15.54 -9.51
C SER A 65 -5.21 -15.37 -9.42
N PRO A 66 -5.83 -14.46 -10.20
CA PRO A 66 -5.27 -13.73 -11.34
C PRO A 66 -4.39 -12.53 -10.93
N GLU A 67 -3.47 -12.16 -11.82
CA GLU A 67 -2.52 -11.05 -11.61
C GLU A 67 -3.23 -9.76 -11.15
N HIS A 68 -2.61 -9.05 -10.21
CA HIS A 68 -3.14 -7.78 -9.75
C HIS A 68 -3.20 -6.76 -10.90
N PRO A 69 -4.30 -6.00 -11.04
CA PRO A 69 -4.43 -5.04 -12.12
C PRO A 69 -3.40 -3.91 -11.96
N VAL A 70 -2.69 -3.59 -13.04
CA VAL A 70 -1.78 -2.44 -13.09
C VAL A 70 -2.60 -1.15 -12.98
N VAL A 71 -2.48 -0.46 -11.86
CA VAL A 71 -3.24 0.77 -11.57
C VAL A 71 -2.71 1.97 -12.34
N TYR A 72 -1.39 2.07 -12.54
CA TYR A 72 -0.75 3.17 -13.24
C TYR A 72 0.60 2.76 -13.81
N GLN A 73 0.92 3.25 -15.02
CA GLN A 73 2.21 3.05 -15.67
C GLN A 73 2.80 4.43 -16.02
N GLY A 74 3.88 4.82 -15.34
CA GLY A 74 4.52 6.13 -15.51
C GLY A 74 5.39 6.53 -14.31
N LEU A 75 5.84 7.79 -14.27
CA LEU A 75 6.67 8.28 -13.17
C LEU A 75 5.82 8.57 -11.93
N THR A 76 6.26 8.12 -10.76
CA THR A 76 5.51 8.22 -9.49
C THR A 76 5.31 9.66 -8.98
N HIS A 77 6.07 10.62 -9.50
CA HIS A 77 5.95 12.04 -9.10
C HIS A 77 4.86 12.81 -9.88
N LYS A 78 4.12 12.13 -10.77
CA LYS A 78 3.09 12.72 -11.62
C LYS A 78 1.73 12.70 -10.92
N ALA A 79 0.95 13.77 -11.04
CA ALA A 79 -0.37 13.88 -10.40
C ALA A 79 -1.34 12.78 -10.86
N GLU A 80 -1.18 12.35 -12.10
CA GLU A 80 -1.90 11.28 -12.76
C GLU A 80 -1.74 9.93 -12.05
N CYS A 81 -0.58 9.69 -11.42
CA CYS A 81 -0.34 8.49 -10.61
C CYS A 81 -1.29 8.45 -9.40
N TYR A 82 -1.37 9.56 -8.66
CA TYR A 82 -2.23 9.67 -7.48
C TYR A 82 -3.71 9.64 -7.83
N LEU A 83 -4.11 10.24 -8.96
CA LEU A 83 -5.49 10.15 -9.47
C LEU A 83 -5.87 8.72 -9.84
N ALA A 84 -4.99 7.99 -10.52
CA ALA A 84 -5.23 6.59 -10.87
C ALA A 84 -5.37 5.71 -9.63
N MET A 85 -4.50 5.91 -8.63
CA MET A 85 -4.60 5.24 -7.32
C MET A 85 -5.93 5.56 -6.61
N ALA A 86 -6.34 6.83 -6.57
CA ALA A 86 -7.60 7.23 -5.96
C ALA A 86 -8.81 6.59 -6.64
N CYS A 87 -8.83 6.55 -7.98
CA CYS A 87 -9.89 5.88 -8.74
C CYS A 87 -9.94 4.36 -8.46
N TYR A 88 -8.78 3.69 -8.41
CA TYR A 88 -8.70 2.28 -8.09
C TYR A 88 -9.23 1.97 -6.69
N ILE A 89 -8.76 2.71 -5.67
CA ILE A 89 -9.22 2.56 -4.29
C ILE A 89 -10.73 2.83 -4.19
N HIS A 90 -11.21 3.90 -4.81
CA HIS A 90 -12.64 4.20 -4.85
C HIS A 90 -13.44 3.04 -5.47
N GLY A 91 -12.94 2.45 -6.57
CA GLY A 91 -13.54 1.26 -7.19
C GLY A 91 -13.62 0.04 -6.26
N LEU A 92 -12.56 -0.23 -5.49
CA LEU A 92 -12.54 -1.34 -4.52
C LEU A 92 -13.62 -1.20 -3.44
N TYR A 93 -13.81 0.00 -2.91
CA TYR A 93 -14.76 0.25 -1.81
C TYR A 93 -16.17 0.66 -2.27
N SER A 94 -16.36 0.93 -3.56
CA SER A 94 -17.69 1.26 -4.12
C SER A 94 -18.56 0.02 -4.39
N TYR A 95 -18.01 -1.20 -4.31
CA TYR A 95 -18.77 -2.44 -4.45
C TYR A 95 -19.07 -3.08 -3.08
N SER A 96 -20.27 -2.84 -2.56
CA SER A 96 -20.99 -3.82 -1.72
C SER A 96 -22.43 -3.40 -1.48
N ILE A 97 -23.39 -3.81 -2.35
CA ILE A 97 -24.76 -4.27 -2.01
C ILE A 97 -25.38 -4.97 -3.24
N PHE A 98 -25.14 -6.25 -3.50
CA PHE A 98 -26.15 -7.19 -4.03
C PHE A 98 -25.54 -8.60 -4.04
N GLY A 99 -25.98 -9.43 -3.10
CA GLY A 99 -25.67 -10.86 -3.11
C GLY A 99 -26.27 -11.54 -4.34
N SER A 100 -25.53 -12.46 -4.93
CA SER A 100 -26.09 -13.50 -5.79
C SER A 100 -25.54 -14.84 -5.31
N PHE A 101 -26.34 -15.47 -4.46
CA PHE A 101 -26.34 -16.90 -4.22
C PHE A 101 -26.96 -17.60 -5.45
N ALA A 102 -26.55 -18.85 -5.67
CA ALA A 102 -26.95 -19.76 -6.76
C ALA A 102 -26.19 -19.53 -8.08
N SER A 103 -25.77 -20.55 -8.83
CA SER A 103 -25.80 -22.01 -8.67
C SER A 103 -24.90 -22.56 -9.78
N SER A 104 -24.40 -23.79 -9.64
CA SER A 104 -23.80 -24.53 -10.76
C SER A 104 -24.63 -24.39 -12.03
N ALA A 105 -24.00 -23.90 -13.09
CA ALA A 105 -24.43 -24.19 -14.45
C ALA A 105 -23.17 -24.42 -15.29
N THR A 106 -22.81 -25.69 -15.39
CA THR A 106 -21.94 -26.23 -16.43
C THR A 106 -22.53 -25.87 -17.78
N THR A 107 -21.82 -25.08 -18.59
CA THR A 107 -22.03 -25.07 -20.05
C THR A 107 -20.70 -24.87 -20.73
N SER A 108 -20.13 -26.00 -21.18
CA SER A 108 -19.07 -26.06 -22.17
C SER A 108 -19.59 -25.46 -23.49
N SER A 109 -18.89 -24.47 -24.04
CA SER A 109 -19.17 -23.92 -25.36
C SER A 109 -18.03 -24.29 -26.30
N SER A 110 -18.24 -25.38 -27.06
CA SER A 110 -17.50 -25.71 -28.27
C SER A 110 -18.24 -25.14 -29.48
N SER A 111 -17.57 -24.36 -30.33
CA SER A 111 -18.09 -24.08 -31.67
C SER A 111 -16.97 -23.88 -32.69
N MET A 112 -17.20 -24.52 -33.84
CA MET A 112 -16.29 -24.92 -34.91
C MET A 112 -15.78 -23.76 -35.78
N SER A 113 -14.56 -23.96 -36.30
CA SER A 113 -13.99 -23.24 -37.45
C SER A 113 -14.71 -23.60 -38.75
N GLN A 114 -15.20 -22.59 -39.48
CA GLN A 114 -15.56 -22.71 -40.90
C GLN A 114 -14.47 -22.04 -41.76
N SER A 115 -13.86 -22.83 -42.64
CA SER A 115 -13.02 -22.39 -43.75
C SER A 115 -13.88 -22.13 -44.99
N SER A 116 -13.59 -21.06 -45.72
CA SER A 116 -14.00 -20.86 -47.13
C SER A 116 -12.75 -20.65 -47.96
#